data_AF-A0A523QYK5-F1
#
_entry.id   AF-A0A523QYK5-F1
#
_cell.length_a   1.000
_cell.length_b   1.000
_cell.length_c   1.000
_cell.angle_alpha   90.00
_cell.angle_beta   90.00
_cell.angle_gamma   90.00
#
_symmetry.space_group_name_H-M   'P 1'
#
loop_
_entity.id
_entity.type
_entity.pdbx_description
1 polymer ?
#
loop_
_entity_poly.entity_id
_entity_poly.type
_entity_poly.pdbx_seq_one_letter_code
_entity_poly.pdbx_strand_id
1 'polypeptide(L)'
;MEHSVEELPVLIAQTGPLDGQRWTIRDTLVMGRDPECDLVIIMPDKQVSRLHAQLKVTKEGIVLEDLGSKNGTHHNGKKLLEPILLEDGDTIQIALAQQFVYLSSDATVPLETEGLNGAVMHEKRLRLDRRSRRVWVGQKEINPPLSVAQFAMLELLYHAESEVVSRHDLIVAVWGEEHAYEVSNQALDALVRRLRDRIGEADDTFQYIVTVRGHGLRLENPTG
;
A
#
# COMPACT_ATOMS: atom_id res chain seq x y z
N MET A 1 -26.91 -12.83 20.08
CA MET A 1 -25.71 -13.69 20.03
C MET A 1 -24.86 -13.14 18.91
N GLU A 2 -24.12 -12.07 19.21
CA GLU A 2 -23.20 -11.46 18.25
C GLU A 2 -21.87 -12.17 18.37
N HIS A 3 -21.42 -12.73 17.25
CA HIS A 3 -20.12 -13.35 17.13
C HIS A 3 -19.07 -12.22 17.16
N SER A 4 -18.39 -12.05 18.30
CA SER A 4 -17.19 -11.24 18.41
C SER A 4 -16.17 -11.77 17.40
N VAL A 5 -15.89 -10.98 16.37
CA VAL A 5 -14.84 -11.32 15.40
C VAL A 5 -13.52 -11.04 16.10
N GLU A 6 -12.81 -12.09 16.49
CA GLU A 6 -11.44 -11.97 17.01
C GLU A 6 -10.61 -11.22 15.96
N GLU A 7 -10.10 -10.04 16.30
CA GLU A 7 -9.15 -9.30 15.48
C GLU A 7 -7.85 -10.10 15.49
N LEU A 8 -7.62 -10.89 14.45
CA LEU A 8 -6.47 -11.79 14.31
C LEU A 8 -5.36 -11.09 13.50
N PRO A 9 -4.06 -11.40 13.73
CA PRO A 9 -2.99 -10.68 13.05
C PRO A 9 -3.06 -10.95 11.56
N VAL A 10 -2.66 -9.97 10.74
CA VAL A 10 -2.79 -10.06 9.29
C VAL A 10 -1.45 -9.86 8.61
N LEU A 11 -1.16 -10.71 7.64
CA LEU A 11 -0.08 -10.52 6.68
C LEU A 11 -0.67 -9.97 5.39
N ILE A 12 -0.14 -8.85 4.88
CA ILE A 12 -0.62 -8.19 3.66
C ILE A 12 0.49 -8.17 2.62
N ALA A 13 0.23 -8.68 1.42
CA ALA A 13 1.15 -8.54 0.31
C ALA A 13 1.11 -7.13 -0.28
N GLN A 14 2.26 -6.48 -0.38
CA GLN A 14 2.39 -5.12 -0.94
C GLN A 14 3.19 -5.06 -2.25
N THR A 15 3.96 -6.10 -2.57
CA THR A 15 4.77 -6.13 -3.80
C THR A 15 5.10 -7.57 -4.17
N GLY A 16 4.87 -7.98 -5.42
CA GLY A 16 5.18 -9.33 -5.90
C GLY A 16 3.97 -10.02 -6.54
N PRO A 17 4.04 -11.32 -6.85
CA PRO A 17 2.96 -12.06 -7.52
C PRO A 17 1.65 -12.09 -6.72
N LEU A 18 1.70 -11.86 -5.40
CA LEU A 18 0.53 -11.93 -4.53
C LEU A 18 0.01 -10.55 -4.09
N ASP A 19 0.47 -9.47 -4.72
CA ASP A 19 0.11 -8.10 -4.35
C ASP A 19 -1.40 -7.89 -4.11
N GLY A 20 -1.74 -7.21 -3.01
CA GLY A 20 -3.11 -6.95 -2.57
C GLY A 20 -3.80 -8.10 -1.83
N GLN A 21 -3.20 -9.30 -1.77
CA GLN A 21 -3.74 -10.43 -0.99
C GLN A 21 -3.43 -10.28 0.50
N ARG A 22 -4.27 -10.91 1.33
CA ARG A 22 -4.21 -10.84 2.80
C ARG A 22 -4.43 -12.22 3.42
N TRP A 23 -3.67 -12.51 4.48
CA TRP A 23 -3.79 -13.75 5.25
C TRP A 23 -3.97 -13.42 6.71
N THR A 24 -5.01 -13.99 7.31
CA THR A 24 -5.17 -14.00 8.76
C THR A 24 -4.28 -15.08 9.37
N ILE A 25 -3.45 -14.72 10.35
CA ILE A 25 -2.53 -15.62 11.03
C ILE A 25 -3.23 -16.21 12.25
N ARG A 26 -3.83 -17.39 12.09
CA ARG A 26 -4.51 -18.11 13.19
C ARG A 26 -3.58 -19.07 13.92
N ASP A 27 -2.68 -19.66 13.16
CA ASP A 27 -1.74 -20.69 13.57
C ASP A 27 -0.44 -20.54 12.76
N THR A 28 0.39 -21.57 12.73
CA THR A 28 1.69 -21.47 12.04
C THR A 28 1.46 -21.38 10.55
N LEU A 29 1.90 -20.30 9.92
CA LEU A 29 1.74 -20.06 8.49
C LEU A 29 3.07 -20.31 7.79
N VAL A 30 3.14 -21.35 6.98
CA VAL A 30 4.33 -21.71 6.19
C VAL A 30 4.23 -21.08 4.80
N MET A 31 5.31 -20.39 4.41
CA MET A 31 5.44 -19.68 3.14
C MET A 31 6.45 -20.39 2.25
N GLY A 32 6.10 -20.59 0.98
CA GLY A 32 7.01 -21.23 0.03
C GLY A 32 6.38 -21.46 -1.33
N ARG A 33 7.13 -22.09 -2.24
CA ARG A 33 6.59 -22.46 -3.57
C ARG A 33 5.93 -23.84 -3.59
N ASP A 34 6.04 -24.60 -2.51
CA ASP A 34 5.41 -25.92 -2.45
C ASP A 34 3.89 -25.73 -2.34
N PRO A 35 3.07 -26.42 -3.15
CA PRO A 35 1.61 -26.32 -3.05
C PRO A 35 1.04 -26.77 -1.69
N GLU A 36 1.82 -27.48 -0.88
CA GLU A 36 1.44 -27.86 0.49
C GLU A 36 1.65 -26.74 1.52
N CYS A 37 2.23 -25.60 1.14
CA CYS A 37 2.37 -24.42 2.01
C CYS A 37 1.02 -23.72 2.20
N ASP A 38 0.82 -23.10 3.37
CA ASP A 38 -0.35 -22.27 3.66
C ASP A 38 -0.39 -21.01 2.77
N LEU A 39 0.80 -20.48 2.45
CA LEU A 39 0.98 -19.36 1.54
C LEU A 39 1.93 -19.75 0.41
N VAL A 40 1.34 -19.97 -0.76
CA VAL A 40 2.04 -20.43 -1.96
C VAL A 40 2.50 -19.24 -2.82
N ILE A 41 3.81 -19.11 -3.01
CA ILE A 41 4.45 -18.07 -3.83
C ILE A 41 5.09 -18.72 -5.07
N ILE A 42 4.41 -18.65 -6.21
CA ILE A 42 4.90 -19.20 -7.47
C ILE A 42 5.68 -18.12 -8.24
N MET A 43 6.95 -18.41 -8.54
CA MET A 43 7.84 -17.51 -9.29
C MET A 43 8.60 -18.27 -10.39
N PRO A 44 8.94 -17.60 -11.51
CA PRO A 44 9.90 -18.11 -12.49
C PRO A 44 11.25 -18.47 -11.83
N ASP A 45 11.99 -19.39 -12.43
CA ASP A 45 13.34 -19.78 -12.04
C ASP A 45 13.52 -20.30 -10.59
N LYS A 46 12.42 -20.68 -9.92
CA LYS A 46 12.43 -21.25 -8.57
C LYS A 46 13.15 -20.35 -7.56
N GLN A 47 12.93 -19.04 -7.65
CA GLN A 47 13.52 -18.05 -6.72
C GLN A 47 13.04 -18.20 -5.28
N VAL A 48 11.86 -18.81 -5.07
CA VAL A 48 11.33 -19.14 -3.75
C VAL A 48 11.62 -20.62 -3.46
N SER A 49 12.14 -20.94 -2.27
CA SER A 49 12.32 -22.32 -1.81
C SER A 49 10.98 -23.05 -1.60
N ARG A 50 10.98 -24.39 -1.61
CA ARG A 50 9.78 -25.21 -1.37
C ARG A 50 9.11 -24.81 -0.05
N LEU A 51 9.88 -24.88 1.02
CA LEU A 51 9.59 -24.28 2.32
C LEU A 51 10.61 -23.14 2.46
N HIS A 52 10.14 -21.89 2.58
CA HIS A 52 11.01 -20.72 2.54
C HIS A 52 11.12 -20.07 3.92
N ALA A 53 9.99 -19.73 4.50
CA ALA A 53 9.90 -19.07 5.79
C ALA A 53 8.60 -19.47 6.45
N GLN A 54 8.51 -19.24 7.75
CA GLN A 54 7.27 -19.45 8.50
C GLN A 54 7.01 -18.30 9.46
N LEU A 55 5.73 -18.08 9.72
CA LEU A 55 5.25 -17.26 10.83
C LEU A 55 4.71 -18.20 11.90
N LYS A 56 5.30 -18.16 13.09
CA LYS A 56 4.90 -19.00 14.21
C LYS A 56 4.19 -18.15 15.26
N VAL A 57 2.96 -18.54 15.58
CA VAL A 57 2.23 -17.95 16.72
C VAL A 57 2.85 -18.47 18.01
N THR A 58 3.34 -17.56 18.85
CA THR A 58 3.88 -17.85 20.18
C THR A 58 3.11 -17.08 21.24
N LYS A 59 3.40 -17.33 22.53
CA LYS A 59 2.79 -16.56 23.63
C LYS A 59 3.20 -15.09 23.64
N GLU A 60 4.33 -14.76 23.02
CA GLU A 60 4.92 -13.42 22.99
C GLU A 60 4.55 -12.64 21.71
N GLY A 61 3.90 -13.30 20.75
CA GLY A 61 3.50 -12.72 19.46
C GLY A 61 3.90 -13.61 18.28
N ILE A 62 3.99 -13.01 17.10
CA ILE A 62 4.32 -13.73 15.86
C ILE A 62 5.82 -13.69 15.62
N VAL A 63 6.43 -14.87 15.52
CA VAL A 63 7.85 -15.01 15.21
C VAL A 63 8.03 -15.35 13.74
N LEU A 64 8.83 -14.56 13.04
CA LEU A 64 9.29 -14.84 11.68
C LEU A 64 10.57 -15.68 11.72
N GLU A 65 10.61 -16.75 10.95
CA GLU A 65 11.76 -17.65 10.84
C GLU A 65 12.01 -18.05 9.37
N ASP A 66 13.27 -18.02 8.94
CA ASP A 66 13.69 -18.55 7.63
C ASP A 66 13.99 -20.05 7.74
N LEU A 67 13.45 -20.86 6.82
CA LEU A 67 13.56 -22.31 6.83
C LEU A 67 14.74 -22.84 6.00
N GLY A 68 15.86 -22.10 6.00
CA GLY A 68 17.04 -22.43 5.20
C GLY A 68 16.84 -22.15 3.71
N SER A 69 16.21 -21.02 3.40
CA SER A 69 15.86 -20.66 2.04
C SER A 69 17.11 -20.33 1.19
N LYS A 70 17.00 -20.55 -0.13
CA LYS A 70 18.13 -20.32 -1.06
C LYS A 70 18.50 -18.83 -1.15
N ASN A 71 17.50 -17.97 -1.24
CA ASN A 71 17.67 -16.54 -1.48
C ASN A 71 17.49 -15.68 -0.22
N GLY A 72 17.17 -16.31 0.91
CA GLY A 72 16.98 -15.64 2.19
C GLY A 72 15.63 -14.93 2.32
N THR A 73 15.23 -14.79 3.57
CA THR A 73 14.18 -13.89 4.03
C THR A 73 14.80 -12.59 4.54
N HIS A 74 14.16 -11.46 4.30
CA HIS A 74 14.57 -10.16 4.82
C HIS A 74 13.46 -9.55 5.68
N HIS A 75 13.84 -8.92 6.77
CA HIS A 75 12.98 -8.18 7.68
C HIS A 75 13.44 -6.72 7.70
N ASN A 76 12.54 -5.77 7.41
CA ASN A 76 12.85 -4.33 7.34
C ASN A 76 14.09 -4.02 6.48
N GLY A 77 14.19 -4.69 5.33
CA GLY A 77 15.28 -4.54 4.36
C GLY A 77 16.59 -5.23 4.74
N LYS A 78 16.70 -5.86 5.92
CA LYS A 78 17.89 -6.59 6.38
C LYS A 78 17.67 -8.09 6.29
N LYS A 79 18.69 -8.84 5.88
CA LYS A 79 18.59 -10.30 5.80
C LYS A 79 18.39 -10.88 7.20
N LEU A 80 17.38 -11.73 7.34
CA LEU A 80 17.09 -12.47 8.57
C LEU A 80 18.14 -13.57 8.76
N LEU A 81 18.79 -13.58 9.92
CA LEU A 81 19.80 -14.58 10.29
C LEU A 81 19.31 -15.51 11.40
N GLU A 82 18.46 -15.00 12.28
CA GLU A 82 17.88 -15.70 13.42
C GLU A 82 16.38 -15.38 13.49
N PRO A 83 15.55 -16.24 14.10
CA PRO A 83 14.13 -15.96 14.29
C PRO A 83 13.91 -14.65 15.05
N ILE A 84 12.94 -13.84 14.61
CA ILE A 84 12.64 -12.53 15.21
C ILE A 84 11.16 -12.39 15.51
N LEU A 85 10.83 -11.72 16.62
CA LEU A 85 9.48 -11.32 16.94
C LEU A 85 9.09 -10.14 16.03
N LEU A 86 7.92 -10.23 15.38
CA LEU A 86 7.42 -9.18 14.52
C LEU A 86 6.64 -8.13 15.31
N GLU A 87 6.87 -6.88 14.97
CA GLU A 87 6.15 -5.71 15.44
C GLU A 87 5.19 -5.19 14.37
N ASP A 88 4.16 -4.46 14.80
CA ASP A 88 3.17 -3.89 13.89
C ASP A 88 3.83 -3.00 12.82
N GLY A 89 3.47 -3.22 11.55
CA GLY A 89 4.02 -2.50 10.42
C GLY A 89 5.32 -3.08 9.86
N ASP A 90 5.86 -4.13 10.46
CA ASP A 90 7.09 -4.76 9.98
C ASP A 90 6.96 -5.29 8.56
N THR A 91 8.00 -5.04 7.76
CA THR A 91 8.08 -5.50 6.37
C THR A 91 8.84 -6.82 6.28
N ILE A 92 8.27 -7.78 5.55
CA ILE A 92 8.83 -9.11 5.33
C ILE A 92 9.02 -9.32 3.85
N GLN A 93 10.24 -9.60 3.42
CA GLN A 93 10.59 -9.78 2.02
C GLN A 93 11.12 -11.20 1.82
N ILE A 94 10.37 -12.00 1.06
CA ILE A 94 10.71 -13.36 0.66
C ILE A 94 11.51 -13.30 -0.65
N ALA A 95 12.74 -13.82 -0.63
CA ALA A 95 13.72 -13.62 -1.69
C ALA A 95 13.83 -12.12 -2.07
N LEU A 96 13.92 -11.80 -3.36
CA LEU A 96 13.81 -10.43 -3.92
C LEU A 96 12.48 -10.24 -4.67
N ALA A 97 11.50 -11.11 -4.41
CA ALA A 97 10.35 -11.31 -5.29
C ALA A 97 9.02 -10.89 -4.67
N GLN A 98 8.81 -11.18 -3.37
CA GLN A 98 7.54 -10.97 -2.70
C GLN A 98 7.74 -10.26 -1.35
N GLN A 99 7.10 -9.12 -1.18
CA GLN A 99 7.07 -8.31 0.04
C GLN A 99 5.70 -8.39 0.70
N PHE A 100 5.71 -8.42 2.02
CA PHE A 100 4.56 -8.34 2.89
C PHE A 100 4.76 -7.27 3.97
N VAL A 101 3.65 -6.85 4.57
CA VAL A 101 3.62 -6.13 5.84
C VAL A 101 2.82 -6.96 6.84
N TYR A 102 3.37 -7.09 8.04
CA TYR A 102 2.70 -7.69 9.17
C TYR A 102 1.95 -6.63 9.96
N LEU A 103 0.69 -6.91 10.29
CA LEU A 103 -0.13 -6.12 11.19
C LEU A 103 -0.54 -7.00 12.37
N SER A 104 -0.31 -6.50 13.58
CA SER A 104 -0.67 -7.20 14.81
C SER A 104 -2.17 -7.12 15.09
N SER A 105 -2.69 -8.06 15.87
CA SER A 105 -4.04 -8.02 16.44
C SER A 105 -4.26 -6.93 17.47
N ASP A 106 -3.19 -6.49 18.11
CA ASP A 106 -3.23 -5.98 19.47
C ASP A 106 -2.37 -4.71 19.54
N ALA A 107 -2.73 -3.70 18.74
CA ALA A 107 -2.25 -2.34 18.94
C ALA A 107 -2.77 -1.79 20.29
N THR A 108 -2.26 -2.36 21.38
CA THR A 108 -2.46 -1.90 22.75
C THR A 108 -1.39 -0.85 23.04
N VAL A 109 -1.80 0.41 22.89
CA VAL A 109 -1.26 1.50 23.70
C VAL A 109 -1.42 1.06 25.18
N PRO A 110 -0.44 1.31 26.09
CA PRO A 110 -0.56 0.85 27.46
C PRO A 110 -1.88 1.32 28.09
N LEU A 111 -2.61 0.31 28.57
CA LEU A 111 -3.75 0.27 29.49
C LEU A 111 -4.20 1.62 30.10
N GLU A 112 -5.39 2.08 29.75
CA GLU A 112 -6.29 2.82 30.66
C GLU A 112 -7.74 2.76 30.11
N THR A 113 -8.44 1.70 30.55
CA THR A 113 -9.87 1.61 30.93
C THR A 113 -10.97 2.31 30.10
N GLU A 114 -11.91 1.46 29.69
CA GLU A 114 -13.36 1.68 29.58
C GLU A 114 -13.94 2.40 28.34
N GLY A 115 -14.58 1.62 27.47
CA GLY A 115 -15.86 1.99 26.86
C GLY A 115 -15.84 2.57 25.45
N LEU A 116 -16.01 1.70 24.45
CA LEU A 116 -16.81 1.89 23.22
C LEU A 116 -16.73 3.28 22.53
N ASN A 117 -15.85 3.38 21.52
CA ASN A 117 -16.08 3.93 20.16
C ASN A 117 -14.81 4.59 19.58
N GLY A 118 -14.22 3.95 18.56
CA GLY A 118 -13.46 4.59 17.47
C GLY A 118 -12.07 5.17 17.76
N ALA A 119 -11.01 4.52 17.25
CA ALA A 119 -9.72 5.12 16.87
C ALA A 119 -8.90 4.05 16.10
N VAL A 120 -8.96 3.90 14.76
CA VAL A 120 -8.53 4.78 13.65
C VAL A 120 -7.02 5.04 13.65
N MET A 121 -6.26 4.15 12.99
CA MET A 121 -4.96 4.46 12.38
C MET A 121 -5.18 4.82 10.89
N HIS A 122 -5.85 5.95 10.68
CA HIS A 122 -5.70 6.91 9.59
C HIS A 122 -4.96 6.48 8.28
N GLU A 123 -5.47 5.50 7.53
CA GLU A 123 -5.06 5.34 6.12
C GLU A 123 -5.57 6.56 5.33
N LYS A 124 -4.67 7.28 4.66
CA LYS A 124 -5.02 8.33 3.70
C LYS A 124 -6.09 7.80 2.75
N ARG A 125 -7.18 8.55 2.60
CA ARG A 125 -8.39 8.10 1.90
C ARG A 125 -8.15 7.82 0.42
N LEU A 126 -7.25 8.56 -0.24
CA LEU A 126 -6.78 8.26 -1.59
C LEU A 126 -5.47 7.47 -1.50
N ARG A 127 -5.37 6.36 -2.24
CA ARG A 127 -4.19 5.48 -2.30
C ARG A 127 -3.82 5.21 -3.76
N LEU A 128 -2.52 5.10 -4.07
CA LEU A 128 -2.04 4.78 -5.40
C LEU A 128 -1.00 3.66 -5.39
N ASP A 129 -1.06 2.80 -6.41
CA ASP A 129 -0.02 1.85 -6.72
C ASP A 129 0.66 2.24 -8.03
N ARG A 130 1.95 2.52 -7.94
CA ARG A 130 2.77 3.01 -9.06
C ARG A 130 3.14 1.92 -10.05
N ARG A 131 3.32 0.67 -9.61
CA ARG A 131 3.75 -0.44 -10.46
C ARG A 131 2.64 -0.88 -11.42
N SER A 132 1.42 -0.92 -10.93
CA SER A 132 0.21 -1.33 -11.63
C SER A 132 -0.63 -0.15 -12.15
N ARG A 133 -0.28 1.09 -11.78
CA ARG A 133 -1.01 2.33 -12.11
C ARG A 133 -2.47 2.32 -11.67
N ARG A 134 -2.71 1.76 -10.49
CA ARG A 134 -4.05 1.63 -9.89
C ARG A 134 -4.23 2.67 -8.79
N VAL A 135 -5.47 3.12 -8.64
CA VAL A 135 -5.82 4.19 -7.68
C VAL A 135 -7.10 3.80 -6.96
N TRP A 136 -7.11 3.98 -5.65
CA TRP A 136 -8.26 3.75 -4.79
C TRP A 136 -8.64 5.01 -4.04
N VAL A 137 -9.94 5.17 -3.79
CA VAL A 137 -10.49 6.17 -2.90
C VAL A 137 -11.39 5.45 -1.88
N GLY A 138 -11.00 5.50 -0.60
CA GLY A 138 -11.48 4.59 0.42
C GLY A 138 -11.25 3.13 0.01
N GLN A 139 -12.34 2.38 -0.09
CA GLN A 139 -12.32 0.99 -0.57
C GLN A 139 -12.61 0.83 -2.06
N LYS A 140 -12.93 1.92 -2.80
CA LYS A 140 -13.32 1.86 -4.20
C LYS A 140 -12.14 2.12 -5.13
N GLU A 141 -11.89 1.19 -6.04
CA GLU A 141 -10.90 1.35 -7.11
C GLU A 141 -11.46 2.24 -8.24
N ILE A 142 -10.61 3.13 -8.79
CA ILE A 142 -10.92 3.88 -10.02
C ILE A 142 -10.74 2.94 -11.22
N ASN A 143 -11.85 2.45 -11.75
CA ASN A 143 -11.92 1.58 -12.92
C ASN A 143 -12.95 2.15 -13.94
N PRO A 144 -12.63 2.32 -15.24
CA PRO A 144 -11.36 2.06 -15.94
C PRO A 144 -10.15 2.81 -15.35
N PRO A 145 -8.92 2.28 -15.53
CA PRO A 145 -7.72 2.91 -14.98
C PRO A 145 -7.54 4.33 -15.53
N LEU A 146 -6.90 5.19 -14.73
CA LEU A 146 -6.56 6.54 -15.15
C LEU A 146 -5.67 6.50 -16.41
N SER A 147 -5.82 7.50 -17.28
CA SER A 147 -4.89 7.68 -18.39
C SER A 147 -3.47 7.96 -17.87
N VAL A 148 -2.45 7.75 -18.71
CA VAL A 148 -1.04 8.00 -18.34
C VAL A 148 -0.86 9.43 -17.80
N ALA A 149 -1.48 10.40 -18.47
CA ALA A 149 -1.42 11.80 -18.06
C ALA A 149 -2.13 12.06 -16.71
N GLN A 150 -3.30 11.46 -16.50
CA GLN A 150 -4.04 11.57 -15.24
C GLN A 150 -3.27 10.94 -14.07
N PHE A 151 -2.67 9.77 -14.31
CA PHE A 151 -1.88 9.06 -13.32
C PHE A 151 -0.60 9.82 -12.95
N ALA A 152 0.17 10.28 -13.94
CA ALA A 152 1.40 11.04 -13.70
C ALA A 152 1.15 12.33 -12.89
N MET A 153 0.06 13.04 -13.21
CA MET A 153 -0.37 14.21 -12.43
C MET A 153 -0.69 13.84 -10.98
N LEU A 154 -1.46 12.78 -10.76
CA LEU A 154 -1.87 12.35 -9.43
C LEU A 154 -0.68 11.83 -8.61
N GLU A 155 0.24 11.09 -9.24
CA GLU A 155 1.46 10.58 -8.62
C GLU A 155 2.34 11.71 -8.10
N LEU A 156 2.58 12.76 -8.91
CA LEU A 156 3.33 13.93 -8.47
C LEU A 156 2.64 14.63 -7.29
N LEU A 157 1.33 14.86 -7.38
CA LEU A 157 0.54 15.50 -6.32
C LEU A 157 0.53 14.68 -5.02
N TYR A 158 0.56 13.35 -5.13
CA TYR A 158 0.58 12.44 -3.99
C TYR A 158 1.92 12.44 -3.26
N HIS A 159 3.02 12.46 -4.00
CA HIS A 159 4.37 12.56 -3.43
C HIS A 159 4.68 13.93 -2.85
N ALA A 160 3.99 14.98 -3.29
CA ALA A 160 4.15 16.33 -2.75
C ALA A 160 3.51 16.51 -1.36
N GLU A 161 2.95 15.48 -0.71
CA GLU A 161 2.53 15.46 0.71
C GLU A 161 1.85 16.74 1.26
N SER A 162 0.86 17.29 0.55
CA SER A 162 0.15 18.53 0.90
C SER A 162 0.92 19.84 0.64
N GLU A 163 1.98 19.80 -0.14
CA GLU A 163 2.60 20.98 -0.73
C GLU A 163 1.86 21.39 -2.01
N VAL A 164 2.02 22.67 -2.39
CA VAL A 164 1.47 23.19 -3.64
C VAL A 164 2.44 22.90 -4.78
N VAL A 165 2.02 22.04 -5.71
CA VAL A 165 2.76 21.76 -6.95
C VAL A 165 2.42 22.82 -7.98
N SER A 166 3.46 23.45 -8.55
CA SER A 166 3.28 24.52 -9.52
C SER A 166 2.64 24.03 -10.82
N ARG A 167 1.98 24.93 -11.55
CA ARG A 167 1.41 24.59 -12.86
C ARG A 167 2.49 24.14 -13.86
N HIS A 168 3.70 24.70 -13.77
CA HIS A 168 4.82 24.32 -14.61
C HIS A 168 5.26 22.89 -14.32
N ASP A 169 5.47 22.53 -13.05
CA ASP A 169 5.90 21.18 -12.66
C ASP A 169 4.87 20.11 -13.03
N LEU A 170 3.57 20.44 -12.89
CA LEU A 170 2.49 19.57 -13.34
C LEU A 170 2.50 19.36 -14.85
N ILE A 171 2.83 20.41 -15.62
CA ILE A 171 2.95 20.29 -17.08
C ILE A 171 4.16 19.42 -17.43
N VAL A 172 5.32 19.68 -16.83
CA VAL A 172 6.55 18.90 -17.05
C VAL A 172 6.34 17.43 -16.71
N ALA A 173 5.68 17.11 -15.60
CA ALA A 173 5.45 15.73 -15.19
C ALA A 173 4.51 14.94 -16.11
N VAL A 174 3.57 15.62 -16.77
CA VAL A 174 2.58 14.98 -17.64
C VAL A 174 3.03 14.89 -19.10
N TRP A 175 3.65 15.96 -19.62
CA TRP A 175 3.99 16.09 -21.05
C TRP A 175 5.50 16.06 -21.33
N GLY A 176 6.33 16.01 -20.29
CA GLY A 176 7.78 16.08 -20.41
C GLY A 176 8.28 17.53 -20.51
N GLU A 177 9.54 17.74 -20.16
CA GLU A 177 10.19 19.06 -20.20
C GLU A 177 10.26 19.62 -21.62
N GLU A 178 10.44 18.76 -22.61
CA GLU A 178 10.58 19.12 -24.03
C GLU A 178 9.29 19.74 -24.63
N HIS A 179 8.11 19.34 -24.14
CA HIS A 179 6.82 19.86 -24.60
C HIS A 179 6.20 20.88 -23.64
N ALA A 180 6.83 21.14 -22.48
CA ALA A 180 6.23 21.95 -21.42
C ALA A 180 5.91 23.39 -21.85
N TYR A 181 6.68 23.94 -22.80
CA TYR A 181 6.47 25.28 -23.35
C TYR A 181 5.33 25.35 -24.38
N GLU A 182 4.94 24.22 -24.97
CA GLU A 182 3.89 24.13 -25.99
C GLU A 182 2.51 23.85 -25.38
N VAL A 183 2.48 23.30 -24.17
CA VAL A 183 1.25 22.92 -23.49
C VAL A 183 0.58 24.16 -22.88
N SER A 184 -0.63 24.47 -23.37
CA SER A 184 -1.41 25.58 -22.83
C SER A 184 -1.92 25.30 -21.41
N ASN A 185 -2.09 26.37 -20.62
CA ASN A 185 -2.74 26.29 -19.31
C ASN A 185 -4.15 25.67 -19.36
N GLN A 186 -4.88 25.86 -20.48
CA GLN A 186 -6.20 25.28 -20.68
C GLN A 186 -6.15 23.75 -20.80
N ALA A 187 -5.08 23.20 -21.39
CA ALA A 187 -4.88 21.75 -21.48
C ALA A 187 -4.64 21.15 -20.09
N LEU A 188 -3.84 21.82 -19.25
CA LEU A 188 -3.68 21.45 -17.84
C LEU A 188 -5.03 21.50 -17.11
N ASP A 189 -5.79 22.58 -17.23
CA ASP A 189 -7.09 22.73 -16.55
C ASP A 189 -8.09 21.65 -16.99
N ALA A 190 -8.11 21.30 -18.27
CA ALA A 190 -8.94 20.21 -18.78
C ALA A 190 -8.53 18.85 -18.19
N LEU A 191 -7.24 18.58 -18.04
CA LEU A 191 -6.73 17.36 -17.41
C LEU A 191 -7.10 17.29 -15.93
N VAL A 192 -6.92 18.40 -15.19
CA VAL A 192 -7.29 18.52 -13.77
C VAL A 192 -8.78 18.27 -13.58
N ARG A 193 -9.63 18.87 -14.42
CA ARG A 193 -11.08 18.63 -14.39
C ARG A 193 -11.39 17.14 -14.58
N ARG A 194 -10.84 16.50 -15.61
CA ARG A 194 -11.10 15.07 -15.86
C ARG A 194 -10.60 14.19 -14.72
N LEU A 195 -9.45 14.51 -14.13
CA LEU A 195 -8.92 13.77 -12.97
C LEU A 195 -9.84 13.90 -11.76
N ARG A 196 -10.35 15.11 -11.47
CA ARG A 196 -11.35 15.33 -10.42
C ARG A 196 -12.64 14.56 -10.69
N ASP A 197 -13.13 14.58 -11.92
CA ASP A 197 -14.33 13.82 -12.30
C ASP A 197 -14.13 12.31 -12.01
N ARG A 198 -12.97 11.74 -12.38
CA ARG A 198 -12.64 10.32 -12.10
C ARG A 198 -12.56 9.99 -10.61
N ILE A 199 -11.96 10.87 -9.80
CA ILE A 199 -11.89 10.69 -8.34
C ILE A 199 -13.29 10.86 -7.74
N GLY A 200 -14.08 11.82 -8.22
CA GLY A 200 -15.45 12.10 -7.81
C GLY A 200 -16.42 10.95 -8.08
N GLU A 201 -16.22 10.19 -9.17
CA GLU A 201 -16.96 8.94 -9.41
C GLU A 201 -16.76 7.91 -8.28
N ALA A 202 -15.58 7.92 -7.65
CA ALA A 202 -15.25 7.01 -6.55
C ALA A 202 -15.68 7.57 -5.19
N ASP A 203 -15.54 8.86 -5.00
CA ASP A 203 -16.00 9.59 -3.82
C ASP A 203 -16.32 11.05 -4.16
N ASP A 204 -17.60 11.40 -4.06
CA ASP A 204 -18.11 12.75 -4.30
C ASP A 204 -18.17 13.61 -3.03
N THR A 205 -17.84 13.03 -1.86
CA THR A 205 -17.98 13.69 -0.56
C THR A 205 -16.79 14.59 -0.21
N PHE A 206 -15.64 14.45 -0.88
CA PHE A 206 -14.43 15.20 -0.57
C PHE A 206 -13.69 15.69 -1.82
N GLN A 207 -13.20 16.93 -1.77
CA GLN A 207 -12.43 17.51 -2.86
C GLN A 207 -10.93 17.26 -2.68
N TYR A 208 -10.42 16.17 -3.26
CA TYR A 208 -9.01 15.76 -3.11
C TYR A 208 -8.01 16.71 -3.78
N ILE A 209 -8.34 17.29 -4.93
CA ILE A 209 -7.41 18.16 -5.66
C ILE A 209 -7.87 19.60 -5.52
N VAL A 210 -7.15 20.39 -4.74
CA VAL A 210 -7.46 21.78 -4.44
C VAL A 210 -6.64 22.71 -5.33
N THR A 211 -7.29 23.72 -5.90
CA THR A 211 -6.60 24.78 -6.66
C THR A 211 -6.20 25.90 -5.71
N VAL A 212 -4.90 26.16 -5.62
CA VAL A 212 -4.35 27.31 -4.90
C VAL A 212 -4.12 28.43 -5.92
N ARG A 213 -5.00 29.43 -5.91
CA ARG A 213 -5.00 30.52 -6.91
C ARG A 213 -3.62 31.18 -7.01
N GLY A 214 -3.13 31.34 -8.23
CA GLY A 214 -1.83 31.95 -8.53
C GLY A 214 -0.61 31.06 -8.28
N HIS A 215 -0.77 29.87 -7.68
CA HIS A 215 0.37 29.03 -7.27
C HIS A 215 0.35 27.65 -7.95
N GLY A 216 -0.79 26.95 -7.95
CA GLY A 216 -0.86 25.62 -8.53
C GLY A 216 -1.95 24.73 -7.94
N LEU A 217 -1.65 23.45 -7.78
CA LEU A 217 -2.55 22.46 -7.23
C LEU A 217 -1.93 21.78 -6.02
N ARG A 218 -2.78 21.33 -5.12
CA ARG A 218 -2.39 20.57 -3.93
C ARG A 218 -3.31 19.38 -3.77
N LEU A 219 -2.74 18.25 -3.36
CA LEU A 219 -3.53 17.12 -2.90
C LEU A 219 -3.91 17.33 -1.44
N GLU A 220 -5.20 17.29 -1.16
CA GLU A 220 -5.75 17.06 0.18
C GLU A 220 -6.16 15.60 0.26
N ASN A 221 -5.53 14.88 1.16
CA ASN A 221 -5.78 13.47 1.33
C ASN A 221 -6.07 13.20 2.81
N PRO A 222 -7.31 13.45 3.25
CA PRO A 222 -7.68 13.26 4.63
C PRO A 222 -7.56 11.78 4.94
N THR A 223 -7.39 11.51 6.21
CA THR A 223 -7.38 10.17 6.75
C THR A 223 -8.83 9.67 6.80
N GLY A 224 -9.07 8.50 6.22
CA GLY A 224 -10.42 7.91 6.06
C GLY A 224 -10.92 7.19 7.29
#